data_AF-A0A5Q2TBW5-F1
#
_entry.id   AF-A0A5Q2TBW5-F1
#
_cell.length_a   1.000
_cell.length_b   1.000
_cell.length_c   1.000
_cell.angle_alpha   90.00
_cell.angle_beta   90.00
_cell.angle_gamma   90.00
#
_symmetry.space_group_name_H-M   'P 1'
#
loop_
_entity.id
_entity.type
_entity.pdbx_description
1 polymer ?
#
loop_
_entity_poly.entity_id
_entity_poly.type
_entity_poly.pdbx_seq_one_letter_code
_entity_poly.pdbx_strand_id
1 'polypeptide(L)' 'MILINHFRCPCCHGSQYRTSIFDVSEKNPSGAKCIFCKSIMSFDGANTIKENTLAPQPN' A
#
# COMPACT_ATOMS: atom_id res chain seq x y z
N MET A 1 -3.47 11.51 22.39
CA MET A 1 -3.79 11.45 20.95
C MET A 1 -2.77 10.55 20.29
N ILE A 2 -3.11 9.28 20.06
CA ILE A 2 -2.20 8.31 19.45
C ILE A 2 -2.35 8.46 17.93
N LEU A 3 -1.31 8.97 17.26
CA LEU A 3 -1.19 8.98 15.81
C LEU A 3 -0.92 7.55 15.35
N ILE A 4 -1.98 6.86 14.95
CA ILE A 4 -1.87 5.50 14.43
C ILE A 4 -1.64 5.56 12.92
N ASN A 5 -0.38 5.65 12.55
CA ASN A 5 0.11 5.42 11.19
C ASN A 5 -0.12 3.95 10.82
N HIS A 6 -1.34 3.66 10.41
CA HIS A 6 -1.74 2.34 9.96
C HIS A 6 -1.80 2.31 8.44
N PHE A 7 -1.22 1.25 7.87
CA PHE A 7 -1.45 0.85 6.49
C PHE A 7 -2.96 0.86 6.16
N ARG A 8 -3.37 1.56 5.10
CA ARG A 8 -4.76 1.57 4.61
C ARG A 8 -4.83 1.03 3.18
N CYS A 9 -5.87 0.23 2.86
CA CYS A 9 -6.14 -0.21 1.49
C CYS A 9 -6.62 1.02 0.72
N PRO A 10 -6.00 1.39 -0.41
CA PRO A 10 -6.53 2.45 -1.26
C PRO A 10 -7.88 2.05 -1.92
N CYS A 11 -8.20 0.75 -2.00
CA CYS A 11 -9.41 0.27 -2.65
C CYS A 11 -10.62 0.11 -1.72
N CYS A 12 -10.41 -0.29 -0.45
CA CYS A 12 -11.51 -0.52 0.50
C CYS A 12 -11.41 0.35 1.76
N HIS A 13 -10.39 1.20 1.86
CA HIS A 13 -10.07 2.03 3.02
C HIS A 13 -9.88 1.25 4.34
N GLY A 14 -9.85 -0.09 4.27
CA GLY A 14 -9.64 -0.93 5.43
C GLY A 14 -8.21 -0.82 5.94
N SER A 15 -8.03 -0.98 7.24
CA SER A 15 -6.72 -1.05 7.90
C SER A 15 -6.25 -2.49 8.16
N GLN A 16 -7.06 -3.49 7.83
CA GLN A 16 -6.73 -4.90 8.02
C GLN A 16 -5.92 -5.43 6.83
N TYR A 17 -4.73 -5.94 7.14
CA TYR A 17 -3.81 -6.51 6.16
C TYR A 17 -3.15 -7.78 6.71
N ARG A 18 -2.68 -8.60 5.78
CA ARG A 18 -1.77 -9.72 6.03
C ARG A 18 -0.42 -9.41 5.41
N THR A 19 0.65 -9.85 6.05
CA THR A 19 2.00 -9.83 5.49
C THR A 19 2.40 -11.24 5.08
N SER A 20 3.00 -11.39 3.92
CA SER A 20 3.45 -12.70 3.41
C SER A 20 4.77 -12.55 2.69
N ILE A 21 5.73 -13.45 2.96
CA ILE A 21 7.04 -13.49 2.30
C ILE A 21 6.92 -13.69 0.78
N PHE A 22 5.85 -14.36 0.33
CA PHE A 22 5.56 -14.58 -1.09
C PHE A 22 5.02 -13.32 -1.77
N ASP A 23 4.45 -12.39 -1.00
CA ASP A 23 3.91 -11.14 -1.48
C ASP A 23 4.93 -9.98 -1.38
N VAL A 24 6.14 -10.27 -0.87
CA VAL A 24 7.27 -9.33 -0.83
C VAL A 24 7.82 -9.15 -2.24
N SER A 25 7.91 -7.91 -2.68
CA SER A 25 8.50 -7.54 -3.97
C SER A 25 9.08 -6.12 -3.89
N GLU A 26 9.80 -5.69 -4.91
CA GLU A 26 10.35 -4.33 -4.98
C GLU A 26 9.26 -3.25 -4.85
N LYS A 27 8.04 -3.54 -5.31
CA LYS A 27 6.87 -2.65 -5.22
C LYS A 27 6.07 -2.83 -3.91
N ASN A 28 6.34 -3.87 -3.13
CA ASN A 28 5.71 -4.17 -1.86
C ASN A 28 6.74 -4.78 -0.88
N PRO A 29 7.70 -3.97 -0.40
CA PRO A 29 8.78 -4.49 0.44
C PRO A 29 8.27 -5.04 1.76
N SER A 30 7.16 -4.50 2.26
CA SER A 30 6.51 -4.97 3.49
C SER A 30 5.73 -6.27 3.31
N GLY A 31 5.54 -6.75 2.07
CA GLY A 31 4.71 -7.91 1.78
C GLY A 31 3.24 -7.74 2.21
N ALA A 32 2.79 -6.49 2.44
CA ALA A 32 1.52 -6.18 3.06
C ALA A 32 0.40 -6.10 2.02
N LYS A 33 -0.62 -6.95 2.17
CA LYS A 33 -1.82 -6.95 1.34
C LYS A 33 -3.06 -6.90 2.20
N CYS A 34 -4.08 -6.17 1.75
CA CYS A 34 -5.37 -6.21 2.41
C CYS A 34 -5.97 -7.61 2.43
N ILE A 35 -6.61 -7.98 3.53
CA ILE A 35 -7.28 -9.28 3.66
C ILE A 35 -8.53 -9.36 2.76
N PHE A 36 -9.20 -8.22 2.54
CA PHE A 36 -10.43 -8.13 1.74
C PHE A 36 -10.13 -7.92 0.25
N CYS A 37 -9.52 -6.78 -0.08
CA CYS A 37 -9.29 -6.34 -1.46
C CYS A 37 -8.09 -7.07 -2.11
N LYS A 38 -7.22 -7.72 -1.32
CA LYS A 38 -5.89 -8.25 -1.73
C LYS A 38 -4.95 -7.21 -2.37
N SER A 39 -5.34 -5.94 -2.42
CA SER A 39 -4.51 -4.84 -2.89
C SER A 39 -3.33 -4.61 -1.97
N ILE A 40 -2.22 -4.16 -2.55
CA ILE A 40 -0.99 -3.81 -1.83
C ILE A 40 -1.28 -2.62 -0.92
N MET A 41 -0.87 -2.75 0.33
CA MET A 41 -1.02 -1.73 1.35
C MET A 41 0.18 -0.79 1.33
N SER A 42 -0.06 0.51 1.29
CA SER A 42 0.99 1.53 1.41
C SER A 42 1.05 2.06 2.83
N PHE A 43 2.26 2.23 3.38
CA PHE A 43 2.44 2.83 4.69
C PHE A 43 2.24 4.34 4.59
N ASP A 44 1.18 4.87 5.20
CA ASP A 44 0.88 6.31 5.22
C ASP A 44 1.82 7.11 6.16
N GLY A 45 3.03 6.62 6.42
CA GLY A 45 4.12 7.38 7.04
C GLY A 45 5.14 7.93 6.05
N ALA A 46 4.92 7.70 4.77
CA ALA A 46 5.69 8.27 3.67
C ALA A 46 4.76 9.11 2.78
N ASN A 47 4.06 10.08 3.35
CA ASN A 47 3.69 11.24 2.55
C ASN A 47 4.99 11.95 2.16
N THR A 48 5.09 12.36 0.90
CA THR A 48 6.17 13.09 0.21
C THR A 48 7.16 12.22 -0.57
N ILE A 49 7.21 12.48 -1.89
CA ILE A 49 8.17 12.01 -2.91
C ILE A 49 7.90 10.64 -3.56
N LYS A 50 6.78 10.47 -4.29
CA LYS A 50 6.75 9.80 -5.61
C LYS A 50 5.62 10.35 -6.49
N GLU A 51 5.61 11.67 -6.68
CA GLU A 51 4.96 12.28 -7.83
C GLU A 51 5.99 12.30 -8.98
N ASN A 52 6.30 11.14 -9.57
CA ASN A 52 6.88 11.00 -10.91
C ASN A 52 7.24 9.53 -11.19
N THR A 53 6.35 8.77 -11.81
CA THR A 53 6.73 7.82 -12.87
C THR A 53 5.50 7.61 -13.73
N LEU A 54 5.62 8.01 -14.99
CA LEU A 54 4.61 7.93 -16.03
C LEU A 54 4.00 6.53 -16.13
N ALA A 55 2.67 6.46 -16.19
CA ALA A 55 2.01 5.47 -17.03
C ALA A 55 1.38 6.25 -18.20
N PRO A 56 1.66 5.89 -19.47
CA PRO A 56 1.11 6.59 -20.62
C PRO A 56 -0.42 6.46 -20.61
N GLN A 57 -1.09 7.58 -20.83
CA GLN A 57 -2.50 7.62 -21.20
C GLN A 57 -2.65 6.78 -22.48
N PRO A 58 -3.43 5.69 -22.51
CA PRO A 58 -3.83 5.11 -23.77
C PRO A 58 -4.74 6.13 -24.48
N ASN A 59 -4.51 6.28 -25.78
CA ASN A 59 -5.19 7.23 -26.67
C ASN A 59 -6.69 6.95 -26.83
#